data_AF-A0A1C6SS32-F1
#
_entry.id   AF-A0A1C6SS32-F1
#
_cell.length_a   1.000
_cell.length_b   1.000
_cell.length_c   1.000
_cell.angle_alpha   90.00
_cell.angle_beta   90.00
_cell.angle_gamma   90.00
#
_symmetry.space_group_name_H-M   'P 1'
#
loop_
_entity.id
_entity.type
_entity.pdbx_description
1 polymer ?
#
loop_
_entity_poly.entity_id
_entity_poly.type
_entity_poly.pdbx_seq_one_letter_code
_entity_poly.pdbx_strand_id
1 'polypeptide(L)'
;MQVLFLALGANRAQAAVVDSAQVVADGGRPVVLVDQRASWRRMKFDPAVKVVELSRLEATRLPVRIERFLLHRAPRKVFRAVGRGPLRTGVEKVSGTYEARFADRVHRRLVMLLYRAGWGERSHSVIRGGLPGDGIFDLIVVVDPASMPYAAGLIADYEARGLSVPRVAFGLDYAASAVGADDA
;
A
#
# COMPACT_ATOMS: atom_id res chain seq x y z
N MET A 1 -11.06 7.23 -19.73
CA MET A 1 -9.90 6.68 -19.00
C MET A 1 -10.33 6.20 -17.61
N GLN A 2 -9.91 5.01 -17.17
CA GLN A 2 -10.06 4.50 -15.80
C GLN A 2 -8.75 4.69 -15.03
N VAL A 3 -8.82 5.38 -13.89
CA VAL A 3 -7.63 5.75 -13.09
C VAL A 3 -7.77 5.19 -11.68
N LEU A 4 -6.75 4.48 -11.21
CA LEU A 4 -6.68 3.97 -9.83
C LEU A 4 -5.72 4.84 -9.01
N PHE A 5 -6.24 5.53 -8.01
CA PHE A 5 -5.45 6.24 -7.01
C PHE A 5 -5.18 5.32 -5.82
N LEU A 6 -3.91 5.08 -5.53
CA LEU A 6 -3.48 4.34 -4.34
C LEU A 6 -3.08 5.35 -3.26
N ALA A 7 -3.93 5.46 -2.23
CA ALA A 7 -3.78 6.42 -1.15
C ALA A 7 -3.96 5.74 0.22
N LEU A 8 -3.17 4.71 0.48
CA LEU A 8 -3.30 3.87 1.67
C LEU A 8 -2.80 4.56 2.95
N GLY A 9 -1.83 5.47 2.83
CA GLY A 9 -1.25 6.18 3.97
C GLY A 9 -2.05 7.38 4.46
N ALA A 10 -3.00 7.90 3.66
CA ALA A 10 -3.78 9.12 3.94
C ALA A 10 -2.98 10.42 4.14
N ASN A 11 -1.64 10.38 4.06
CA ASN A 11 -0.75 11.53 4.27
C ASN A 11 -0.97 12.66 3.25
N ARG A 12 -1.43 12.32 2.04
CA ARG A 12 -1.77 13.28 0.97
C ARG A 12 -3.24 13.18 0.59
N ALA A 13 -4.12 13.05 1.58
CA ALA A 13 -5.55 12.88 1.36
C ALA A 13 -6.20 14.02 0.57
N GLN A 14 -5.80 15.26 0.83
CA GLN A 14 -6.28 16.42 0.07
C GLN A 14 -5.90 16.33 -1.42
N ALA A 15 -4.67 15.91 -1.73
CA ALA A 15 -4.21 15.76 -3.11
C ALA A 15 -5.02 14.67 -3.83
N ALA A 16 -5.25 13.51 -3.20
CA ALA A 16 -6.10 12.47 -3.79
C ALA A 16 -7.52 12.96 -4.10
N VAL A 17 -8.11 13.81 -3.25
CA VAL A 17 -9.44 14.39 -3.50
C VAL A 17 -9.41 15.32 -4.71
N VAL A 18 -8.44 16.24 -4.76
CA VAL A 18 -8.31 17.22 -5.85
C VAL A 18 -8.01 16.51 -7.17
N ASP A 19 -7.01 15.64 -7.19
CA ASP A 19 -6.58 14.93 -8.40
C ASP A 19 -7.68 14.00 -8.93
N SER A 20 -8.39 13.30 -8.04
CA SER A 20 -9.51 12.46 -8.47
C SER A 20 -10.69 13.27 -9.02
N ALA A 21 -11.00 14.43 -8.44
CA ALA A 21 -12.01 15.34 -8.98
C ALA A 21 -11.59 15.90 -10.35
N GLN A 22 -10.30 16.20 -10.55
CA GLN A 22 -9.79 16.60 -11.85
C GLN A 22 -10.00 15.52 -12.91
N VAL A 23 -9.72 14.25 -12.58
CA VAL A 23 -9.99 13.13 -13.50
C VAL A 23 -11.48 13.03 -13.85
N VAL A 24 -12.41 13.32 -12.92
CA VAL A 24 -13.85 13.40 -13.24
C VAL A 24 -14.12 14.55 -14.22
N ALA A 25 -13.56 15.74 -13.97
CA ALA A 25 -13.72 16.91 -14.83
C ALA A 25 -13.22 16.65 -16.26
N ASP A 26 -12.16 15.85 -16.39
CA ASP A 26 -11.59 15.43 -17.68
C ASP A 26 -12.38 14.28 -18.35
N GLY A 27 -13.53 13.88 -17.80
CA GLY A 27 -14.38 12.80 -18.32
C GLY A 27 -13.88 11.39 -18.01
N GLY A 28 -12.93 11.26 -17.09
CA GLY A 28 -12.39 10.01 -16.59
C GLY A 28 -13.27 9.32 -15.54
N ARG A 29 -12.85 8.12 -15.15
CA ARG A 29 -13.50 7.28 -14.14
C ARG A 29 -12.49 6.95 -13.03
N PRO A 30 -12.37 7.79 -12.00
CA PRO A 30 -11.41 7.60 -10.93
C PRO A 30 -11.93 6.63 -9.87
N VAL A 31 -11.02 5.78 -9.39
CA VAL A 31 -11.23 4.90 -8.25
C VAL A 31 -10.13 5.17 -7.23
N VAL A 32 -10.49 5.42 -5.97
CA VAL A 32 -9.54 5.73 -4.90
C VAL A 32 -9.52 4.57 -3.92
N LEU A 33 -8.39 3.87 -3.84
CA LEU A 33 -8.15 2.82 -2.86
C LEU A 33 -7.53 3.42 -1.59
N VAL A 34 -8.23 3.25 -0.48
CA VAL A 34 -7.80 3.71 0.85
C VAL A 34 -7.68 2.54 1.81
N ASP A 35 -6.80 2.61 2.81
CA ASP A 35 -6.72 1.54 3.82
C ASP A 35 -8.02 1.47 4.65
N GLN A 36 -8.41 2.60 5.25
CA GLN A 36 -9.60 2.73 6.09
C GLN A 36 -10.27 4.08 5.88
N ARG A 37 -11.59 4.08 5.68
CA ARG A 37 -12.37 5.32 5.48
C ARG A 37 -12.42 6.22 6.71
N ALA A 38 -12.14 5.67 7.89
CA ALA A 38 -12.02 6.44 9.14
C ALA A 38 -10.98 7.59 9.02
N SER A 39 -9.85 7.33 8.37
CA SER A 39 -8.79 8.31 8.12
C SER A 39 -9.18 9.41 7.14
N TRP A 40 -10.27 9.20 6.39
CA TRP A 40 -10.74 10.07 5.31
C TRP A 40 -12.06 10.78 5.65
N ARG A 41 -12.56 10.68 6.89
CA ARG A 41 -13.90 11.19 7.28
C ARG A 41 -14.10 12.70 7.08
N ARG A 42 -13.03 13.48 7.06
CA ARG A 42 -13.08 14.93 6.84
C ARG A 42 -13.00 15.31 5.35
N MET A 43 -12.67 14.36 4.49
CA MET A 43 -12.51 14.56 3.06
C MET A 43 -13.86 14.38 2.37
N LYS A 44 -14.14 15.26 1.40
CA LYS A 44 -15.31 15.18 0.54
C LYS A 44 -14.83 14.91 -0.89
N PHE A 45 -15.07 13.70 -1.35
CA PHE A 45 -14.82 13.34 -2.74
C PHE A 45 -15.96 13.83 -3.63
N ASP A 46 -15.65 14.05 -4.91
CA ASP A 46 -16.66 14.23 -5.94
C ASP A 46 -17.59 12.98 -5.98
N PRO A 47 -18.92 13.13 -6.15
CA PRO A 47 -19.86 12.01 -6.16
C PRO A 47 -19.57 10.92 -7.21
N ALA A 48 -18.90 11.27 -8.30
CA ALA A 48 -18.52 10.33 -9.35
C ALA A 48 -17.26 9.52 -9.00
N VAL A 49 -16.51 9.92 -7.96
CA VAL A 49 -15.32 9.20 -7.50
C VAL A 49 -15.73 7.97 -6.68
N LYS A 50 -15.25 6.80 -7.10
CA LYS A 50 -15.50 5.56 -6.38
C LYS A 50 -14.41 5.34 -5.33
N VAL A 51 -14.78 5.42 -4.05
CA VAL A 51 -13.84 5.17 -2.94
C VAL A 51 -13.98 3.74 -2.44
N VAL A 52 -12.88 2.98 -2.46
CA VAL A 52 -12.83 1.58 -2.06
C VAL A 52 -11.91 1.39 -0.86
N GLU A 53 -12.39 0.67 0.14
CA GLU A 53 -11.64 0.40 1.38
C GLU A 53 -10.91 -0.95 1.28
N LEU A 54 -9.59 -0.92 1.29
CA LEU A 54 -8.75 -2.12 1.27
C LEU A 54 -9.06 -3.02 2.47
N SER A 55 -9.26 -2.46 3.66
CA SER A 55 -9.62 -3.25 4.84
C SER A 55 -10.93 -4.03 4.69
N ARG A 56 -11.91 -3.53 3.93
CA ARG A 56 -13.15 -4.27 3.62
C ARG A 56 -12.91 -5.38 2.60
N LEU A 57 -12.08 -5.09 1.60
CA LEU A 57 -11.65 -6.07 0.61
C LEU A 57 -10.93 -7.24 1.30
N GLU A 58 -9.96 -6.94 2.17
CA GLU A 58 -9.20 -7.94 2.93
C GLU A 58 -10.04 -8.68 3.98
N ALA A 59 -11.01 -8.02 4.63
CA ALA A 59 -11.87 -8.65 5.64
C ALA A 59 -12.68 -9.83 5.11
N THR A 60 -12.91 -9.89 3.79
CA THR A 60 -13.63 -10.99 3.13
C THR A 60 -12.77 -12.26 3.01
N ARG A 61 -11.45 -12.19 3.29
CA ARG A 61 -10.56 -13.36 3.37
C ARG A 61 -9.76 -13.34 4.69
N LEU A 62 -10.17 -14.20 5.61
CA LEU A 62 -9.71 -14.26 7.01
C LEU A 62 -8.22 -14.51 7.35
N PRO A 63 -7.24 -14.90 6.48
CA PRO A 63 -5.89 -15.18 6.98
C PRO A 63 -5.01 -13.95 7.26
N VAL A 64 -5.28 -12.77 6.68
CA VAL A 64 -4.36 -11.61 6.69
C VAL A 64 -4.20 -10.95 8.08
N ARG A 65 -5.19 -11.12 8.96
CA ARG A 65 -5.19 -10.52 10.31
C ARG A 65 -4.11 -11.08 11.23
N ILE A 66 -3.70 -12.33 11.02
CA ILE A 66 -2.73 -13.03 11.87
C ILE A 66 -1.31 -12.53 11.58
N GLU A 67 -0.95 -12.33 10.30
CA GLU A 67 0.36 -11.81 9.89
C GLU A 67 0.62 -10.40 10.41
N ARG A 68 -0.34 -9.47 10.25
CA ARG A 68 -0.21 -8.08 10.73
C ARG A 68 -0.07 -7.99 12.26
N PHE A 69 -0.74 -8.88 13.00
CA PHE A 69 -0.66 -8.94 14.46
C PHE A 69 0.68 -9.49 14.97
N LEU A 70 1.21 -10.53 14.32
CA LEU A 70 2.52 -11.09 14.61
C LEU A 70 3.65 -10.09 14.32
N LEU A 71 3.57 -9.36 13.21
CA LEU A 71 4.64 -8.45 12.78
C LEU A 71 4.73 -7.15 13.60
N HIS A 72 3.60 -6.56 13.99
CA HIS A 72 3.64 -5.27 14.72
C HIS A 72 3.54 -5.38 16.24
N ARG A 73 3.01 -6.48 16.81
CA ARG A 73 2.74 -6.58 18.26
C ARG A 73 3.64 -7.57 19.01
N ALA A 74 4.27 -8.52 18.32
CA ALA A 74 5.18 -9.48 18.95
C ALA A 74 6.46 -8.84 19.52
N PRO A 75 7.13 -7.88 18.85
CA PRO A 75 8.41 -7.36 19.35
C PRO A 75 8.26 -6.72 20.74
N ARG A 76 7.22 -5.90 20.94
CA ARG A 76 7.02 -5.17 22.20
C ARG A 76 6.71 -6.07 23.40
N LYS A 77 6.10 -7.24 23.21
CA LYS A 77 5.78 -8.16 24.32
C LYS A 77 6.99 -9.02 24.71
N VAL A 78 7.80 -9.45 23.75
CA VAL A 78 9.03 -10.21 24.02
C VAL A 78 10.02 -9.36 24.82
N PHE A 79 10.21 -8.09 24.46
CA PHE A 79 11.05 -7.16 25.22
C PHE A 79 10.53 -6.89 26.65
N ARG A 80 9.20 -6.85 26.85
CA ARG A 80 8.61 -6.66 28.19
C ARG A 80 8.69 -7.88 29.09
N ALA A 81 8.74 -9.08 28.50
CA ALA A 81 8.88 -10.34 29.24
C ALA A 81 10.32 -10.58 29.69
N VAL A 82 11.31 -10.25 28.84
CA VAL A 82 12.74 -10.40 29.16
C VAL A 82 13.22 -9.30 30.13
N GLY A 83 12.58 -8.12 30.14
CA GLY A 83 12.94 -7.00 31.02
C GLY A 83 12.44 -7.07 32.47
N ARG A 84 11.85 -8.19 32.93
CA ARG A 84 11.23 -8.31 34.26
C ARG A 84 11.88 -9.36 35.17
N GLY A 85 13.19 -9.57 35.04
CA GLY A 85 13.97 -10.51 35.86
C GLY A 85 15.34 -9.98 36.29
N PRO A 86 16.00 -10.63 37.28
CA PRO A 86 17.25 -10.19 37.92
C PRO A 86 18.51 -10.19 37.02
N LEU A 87 18.37 -10.43 35.71
CA LEU A 87 19.47 -10.49 34.74
C LEU A 87 19.80 -9.13 34.10
N ARG A 88 19.30 -8.03 34.69
CA ARG A 88 19.28 -6.68 34.11
C ARG A 88 20.67 -6.07 33.88
N THR A 89 21.68 -6.45 34.66
CA THR A 89 22.99 -5.79 34.68
C THR A 89 23.99 -6.30 33.64
N GLY A 90 23.79 -7.48 33.05
CA GLY A 90 24.66 -8.02 32.00
C GLY A 90 24.20 -7.73 30.56
N VAL A 91 22.91 -7.39 30.40
CA VAL A 91 22.26 -7.37 29.09
C VAL A 91 22.35 -6.01 28.38
N GLU A 92 22.47 -4.90 29.10
CA GLU A 92 22.53 -3.55 28.49
C GLU A 92 23.78 -3.32 27.62
N LYS A 93 24.91 -3.99 27.91
CA LYS A 93 26.12 -3.90 27.07
C LYS A 93 26.12 -4.85 25.87
N VAL A 94 25.31 -5.90 25.90
CA VAL A 94 25.20 -6.87 24.79
C VAL A 94 24.03 -6.51 23.87
N SER A 95 23.00 -5.83 24.38
CA SER A 95 21.81 -5.48 23.61
C SER A 95 22.12 -4.48 22.50
N GLY A 96 22.93 -3.44 22.72
CA GLY A 96 23.19 -2.43 21.68
C GLY A 96 23.82 -3.00 20.39
N THR A 97 24.76 -3.93 20.52
CA THR A 97 25.46 -4.53 19.37
C THR A 97 24.67 -5.68 18.75
N TYR A 98 23.94 -6.45 19.55
CA TYR A 98 23.06 -7.51 19.06
C TYR A 98 21.83 -6.92 18.37
N GLU A 99 21.23 -5.87 18.93
CA GLU A 99 20.07 -5.18 18.37
C GLU A 99 20.44 -4.48 17.05
N ALA A 100 21.60 -3.82 16.94
CA ALA A 100 22.03 -3.25 15.66
C ALA A 100 22.27 -4.31 14.56
N ARG A 101 22.98 -5.40 14.87
CA ARG A 101 23.29 -6.45 13.86
C ARG A 101 22.10 -7.36 13.54
N PHE A 102 21.25 -7.64 14.53
CA PHE A 102 20.10 -8.51 14.36
C PHE A 102 18.93 -7.72 13.78
N ALA A 103 18.68 -6.47 14.18
CA ALA A 103 17.66 -5.64 13.56
C ALA A 103 17.96 -5.39 12.09
N ASP A 104 19.19 -5.00 11.69
CA ASP A 104 19.47 -4.77 10.27
C ASP A 104 19.41 -6.05 9.44
N ARG A 105 19.90 -7.18 9.97
CA ARG A 105 19.93 -8.43 9.22
C ARG A 105 18.57 -9.12 9.17
N VAL A 106 17.80 -9.07 10.25
CA VAL A 106 16.41 -9.58 10.31
C VAL A 106 15.52 -8.65 9.51
N HIS A 107 15.62 -7.33 9.67
CA HIS A 107 14.82 -6.39 8.89
C HIS A 107 15.11 -6.56 7.40
N ARG A 108 16.37 -6.57 6.96
CA ARG A 108 16.69 -6.75 5.54
C ARG A 108 16.25 -8.13 5.02
N ARG A 109 16.45 -9.20 5.78
CA ARG A 109 16.17 -10.56 5.31
C ARG A 109 14.68 -10.92 5.41
N LEU A 110 13.97 -10.53 6.47
CA LEU A 110 12.52 -10.70 6.57
C LEU A 110 11.77 -9.71 5.70
N VAL A 111 12.16 -8.43 5.64
CA VAL A 111 11.50 -7.48 4.72
C VAL A 111 11.69 -7.95 3.29
N MET A 112 12.89 -8.39 2.87
CA MET A 112 13.09 -8.96 1.53
C MET A 112 12.38 -10.31 1.33
N LEU A 113 12.38 -11.21 2.32
CA LEU A 113 11.63 -12.47 2.18
C LEU A 113 10.13 -12.22 2.09
N LEU A 114 9.58 -11.33 2.92
CA LEU A 114 8.17 -10.94 2.88
C LEU A 114 7.82 -10.17 1.61
N TYR A 115 8.74 -9.32 1.11
CA TYR A 115 8.66 -8.67 -0.20
C TYR A 115 8.57 -9.71 -1.33
N ARG A 116 9.30 -10.83 -1.19
CA ARG A 116 9.43 -11.85 -2.23
C ARG A 116 8.46 -13.02 -2.08
N ALA A 117 7.85 -13.23 -0.91
CA ALA A 117 7.12 -14.45 -0.59
C ALA A 117 5.61 -14.28 -0.34
N GLY A 118 5.04 -13.07 -0.35
CA GLY A 118 3.57 -13.03 -0.28
C GLY A 118 2.87 -11.75 0.16
N TRP A 119 3.56 -10.65 0.44
CA TRP A 119 2.85 -9.38 0.66
C TRP A 119 2.20 -8.82 -0.62
N GLY A 120 2.52 -9.40 -1.79
CA GLY A 120 1.97 -9.06 -3.10
C GLY A 120 1.14 -10.15 -3.80
N GLU A 121 1.36 -11.45 -3.54
CA GLU A 121 0.67 -12.46 -4.38
C GLU A 121 -0.85 -12.57 -4.12
N ARG A 122 -1.35 -12.25 -2.93
CA ARG A 122 -2.75 -12.56 -2.55
C ARG A 122 -3.68 -11.37 -2.39
N SER A 123 -3.20 -10.22 -1.90
CA SER A 123 -4.04 -9.00 -1.76
C SER A 123 -4.47 -8.41 -3.11
N HIS A 124 -3.81 -8.80 -4.20
CA HIS A 124 -3.88 -8.15 -5.50
C HIS A 124 -5.04 -8.64 -6.35
N SER A 125 -5.37 -9.93 -6.23
CA SER A 125 -6.64 -10.48 -6.73
C SER A 125 -7.86 -9.83 -6.08
N VAL A 126 -7.73 -9.38 -4.81
CA VAL A 126 -8.82 -8.78 -4.05
C VAL A 126 -9.06 -7.34 -4.47
N ILE A 127 -7.98 -6.59 -4.70
CA ILE A 127 -8.04 -5.24 -5.25
C ILE A 127 -8.76 -5.30 -6.60
N ARG A 128 -8.36 -6.20 -7.52
CA ARG A 128 -9.04 -6.27 -8.82
C ARG A 128 -10.49 -6.76 -8.76
N GLY A 129 -10.79 -7.82 -8.00
CA GLY A 129 -12.13 -8.40 -7.91
C GLY A 129 -13.15 -7.56 -7.15
N GLY A 130 -12.68 -6.63 -6.31
CA GLY A 130 -13.52 -5.69 -5.58
C GLY A 130 -13.54 -4.28 -6.14
N LEU A 131 -12.72 -3.99 -7.16
CA LEU A 131 -12.74 -2.70 -7.83
C LEU A 131 -13.82 -2.69 -8.94
N PRO A 132 -14.52 -1.56 -9.09
CA PRO A 132 -15.59 -1.42 -10.07
C PRO A 132 -15.05 -1.32 -11.51
N GLY A 133 -15.65 -2.07 -12.44
CA GLY A 133 -15.15 -2.28 -13.82
C GLY A 133 -14.40 -3.61 -13.92
N ASP A 134 -13.96 -4.04 -15.11
CA ASP A 134 -13.22 -5.32 -15.29
C ASP A 134 -11.83 -5.35 -14.62
N GLY A 135 -11.57 -4.38 -13.73
CA GLY A 135 -10.34 -4.19 -13.01
C GLY A 135 -9.15 -3.84 -13.91
N ILE A 136 -9.43 -3.39 -15.13
CA ILE A 136 -8.46 -2.91 -16.12
C ILE A 136 -8.37 -1.39 -15.96
N PHE A 137 -7.22 -0.92 -15.51
CA PHE A 137 -6.92 0.50 -15.38
C PHE A 137 -6.01 0.94 -16.52
N ASP A 138 -6.16 2.19 -16.95
CA ASP A 138 -5.25 2.80 -17.91
C ASP A 138 -4.05 3.43 -17.18
N LEU A 139 -4.29 3.91 -15.95
CA LEU A 139 -3.32 4.62 -15.12
C LEU A 139 -3.48 4.27 -13.64
N ILE A 140 -2.37 4.00 -12.98
CA ILE A 140 -2.24 3.89 -11.52
C ILE A 140 -1.48 5.12 -11.00
N VAL A 141 -2.11 5.88 -10.13
CA VAL A 141 -1.52 7.03 -9.45
C VAL A 141 -1.17 6.65 -8.01
N VAL A 142 0.12 6.61 -7.70
CA VAL A 142 0.64 6.35 -6.36
C VAL A 142 0.71 7.67 -5.61
N VAL A 143 -0.21 7.88 -4.66
CA VAL A 143 -0.35 9.16 -3.96
C VAL A 143 0.62 9.29 -2.79
N ASP A 144 0.97 8.18 -2.15
CA ASP A 144 1.87 8.16 -1.00
C ASP A 144 2.88 6.99 -1.03
N PRO A 145 4.02 7.11 -0.35
CA PRO A 145 5.03 6.04 -0.30
C PRO A 145 4.52 4.73 0.29
N ALA A 146 3.54 4.78 1.21
CA ALA A 146 2.96 3.58 1.80
C ALA A 146 2.18 2.74 0.77
N SER A 147 1.82 3.35 -0.35
CA SER A 147 1.10 2.73 -1.46
C SER A 147 2.02 2.10 -2.52
N MET A 148 3.33 2.36 -2.49
CA MET A 148 4.30 1.81 -3.46
C MET A 148 4.33 0.28 -3.53
N PRO A 149 4.35 -0.47 -2.41
CA PRO A 149 4.37 -1.94 -2.48
C PRO A 149 3.13 -2.51 -3.15
N TYR A 150 1.98 -1.87 -2.95
CA TYR A 150 0.71 -2.26 -3.56
C TYR A 150 0.69 -1.96 -5.06
N ALA A 151 1.26 -0.83 -5.47
CA ALA A 151 1.45 -0.51 -6.89
C ALA A 151 2.35 -1.55 -7.58
N ALA A 152 3.50 -1.86 -6.98
CA ALA A 152 4.46 -2.82 -7.53
C ALA A 152 3.85 -4.21 -7.71
N GLY A 153 3.13 -4.72 -6.70
CA GLY A 153 2.49 -6.02 -6.85
C GLY A 153 1.30 -6.00 -7.82
N LEU A 154 0.60 -4.87 -8.01
CA LEU A 154 -0.46 -4.76 -9.02
C LEU A 154 0.13 -4.89 -10.41
N ILE A 155 1.23 -4.19 -10.70
CA ILE A 155 1.97 -4.32 -11.96
C ILE A 155 2.40 -5.78 -12.18
N ALA A 156 3.00 -6.42 -11.17
CA ALA A 156 3.42 -7.81 -11.26
C ALA A 156 2.27 -8.79 -11.55
N ASP A 157 1.07 -8.58 -10.98
CA ASP A 157 -0.12 -9.41 -11.27
C ASP A 157 -0.63 -9.21 -12.71
N TYR A 158 -0.51 -8.00 -13.26
CA TYR A 158 -0.82 -7.74 -14.67
C TYR A 158 0.15 -8.48 -15.60
N GLU A 159 1.45 -8.40 -15.33
CA GLU A 159 2.49 -9.08 -16.09
C GLU A 159 2.34 -10.61 -16.03
N ALA A 160 2.15 -11.16 -14.83
CA ALA A 160 2.01 -12.60 -14.62
C ALA A 160 0.80 -13.21 -15.36
N ARG A 161 -0.21 -12.40 -15.67
CA ARG A 161 -1.43 -12.82 -16.40
C ARG A 161 -1.39 -12.48 -17.89
N GLY A 162 -0.32 -11.83 -18.37
CA GLY A 162 -0.21 -11.39 -19.76
C GLY A 162 -1.22 -10.30 -20.13
N LEU A 163 -1.58 -9.42 -19.19
CA LEU A 163 -2.51 -8.31 -19.42
C LEU A 163 -1.75 -7.02 -19.74
N SER A 164 -2.44 -6.07 -20.39
CA SER A 164 -1.89 -4.74 -20.67
C SER A 164 -1.56 -4.00 -19.37
N VAL A 165 -0.28 -3.78 -19.12
CA VAL A 165 0.20 -3.14 -17.89
C VAL A 165 -0.24 -1.66 -17.87
N PRO A 166 -0.93 -1.19 -16.81
CA PRO A 166 -1.30 0.21 -16.68
C PRO A 166 -0.07 1.09 -16.53
N ARG A 167 -0.16 2.33 -17.02
CA ARG A 167 0.87 3.34 -16.74
C ARG A 167 0.89 3.63 -15.25
N VAL A 168 2.06 3.96 -14.69
CA VAL A 168 2.19 4.29 -13.26
C VAL A 168 2.85 5.65 -13.08
N ALA A 169 2.26 6.48 -12.21
CA ALA A 169 2.77 7.82 -11.89
C ALA A 169 2.70 8.12 -10.39
N PHE A 170 3.59 8.97 -9.89
CA PHE A 170 3.68 9.38 -8.47
C PHE A 170 2.89 10.66 -8.16
N GLY A 171 1.75 10.83 -8.82
CA GLY A 171 0.91 12.03 -8.81
C GLY A 171 0.34 12.30 -10.20
N LEU A 172 -0.80 12.99 -10.26
CA LEU A 172 -1.47 13.25 -11.54
C LEU A 172 -0.65 14.20 -12.44
N ASP A 173 0.01 15.20 -11.85
CA ASP A 173 0.88 16.15 -12.56
C ASP A 173 2.04 15.46 -13.31
N TYR A 174 2.57 14.39 -12.72
CA TYR A 174 3.63 13.59 -13.33
C TYR A 174 3.10 12.69 -14.46
N ALA A 175 1.83 12.27 -14.39
CA ALA A 175 1.21 11.50 -15.44
C ALA A 175 1.01 12.34 -16.71
N ALA A 176 0.60 13.60 -16.57
CA ALA A 176 0.44 14.52 -17.70
C ALA A 176 1.78 14.79 -18.42
N SER A 177 2.83 15.01 -17.65
CA SER A 177 4.19 15.23 -18.18
C SER A 177 4.73 14.01 -18.95
N ALA A 178 4.36 12.80 -18.54
CA ALA A 178 4.78 11.57 -19.20
C ALA A 178 4.03 11.30 -20.52
N VAL A 179 2.90 11.96 -20.80
CA VAL A 179 2.20 11.83 -22.09
C VAL A 179 2.84 12.70 -23.16
N GLY A 180 3.27 13.92 -22.81
CA GLY A 180 3.89 14.83 -23.76
C GLY A 180 5.33 14.50 -24.15
N ALA A 181 5.96 13.50 -23.53
CA ALA A 181 7.35 13.12 -23.81
C ALA A 181 7.49 12.04 -24.90
N ASP A 182 6.43 11.29 -25.22
CA ASP A 182 6.44 10.25 -26.27
C ASP A 182 6.07 10.80 -27.67
N ASP A 183 5.63 12.06 -27.76
CA ASP A 183 5.22 12.75 -29.01
C ASP A 183 6.28 13.76 -29.54
N ALA A 184 7.52 13.71 -29.03
CA ALA A 184 8.63 14.60 -29.42
C ALA A 184 9.84 13.82 -29.95
#